data_AF-A0A0G4FT68-F1
#
_entry.id   AF-A0A0G4FT68-F1
#
_cell.length_a   1.000
_cell.length_b   1.000
_cell.length_c   1.000
_cell.angle_alpha   90.00
_cell.angle_beta   90.00
_cell.angle_gamma   90.00
#
_symmetry.space_group_name_H-M   'P 1'
#
loop_
_entity.id
_entity.type
_entity.pdbx_description
1 polymer ?
#
loop_
_entity_poly.entity_id
_entity_poly.type
_entity_poly.pdbx_seq_one_letter_code
_entity_poly.pdbx_strand_id
1 'polypeptide(L)' 'MPAFLLDKENPIGWAFQGMKEFTQDSVRLVRRCTKPDAKEFRKIALACAIGFAIMGFIGFFVKLIFIPINNIIMGGA' A
#
# COMPACT_ATOMS: atom_id res chain seq x y z
N MET A 1 -12.37 -12.43 -28.22
CA MET A 1 -13.37 -11.84 -27.31
C MET A 1 -14.72 -11.92 -27.98
N PRO A 2 -15.78 -12.36 -27.30
CA PRO A 2 -17.09 -12.58 -27.93
C PRO A 2 -17.63 -11.26 -28.48
N ALA A 3 -18.08 -11.29 -29.73
CA ALA A 3 -18.51 -10.12 -30.50
C ALA A 3 -19.68 -9.33 -29.87
N PHE A 4 -20.41 -9.92 -28.92
CA PHE A 4 -21.53 -9.31 -28.19
C PHE A 4 -21.11 -8.23 -27.18
N LEU A 5 -19.88 -8.29 -26.63
CA LEU A 5 -19.36 -7.30 -25.66
C LEU A 5 -18.67 -6.10 -26.34
N LEU A 6 -18.56 -6.12 -27.67
CA LEU A 6 -18.02 -5.02 -28.49
C LEU A 6 -19.16 -4.20 -29.14
N ASP A 7 -20.41 -4.55 -28.84
CA ASP A 7 -21.58 -3.87 -29.38
C ASP A 7 -21.89 -2.62 -28.54
N LYS A 8 -21.83 -1.46 -29.20
CA LYS A 8 -21.89 -0.13 -28.59
C LYS A 8 -23.30 0.22 -28.08
N GLU A 9 -24.32 -0.56 -28.46
CA GLU A 9 -25.73 -0.33 -28.12
C GLU A 9 -26.16 -0.94 -26.77
N ASN A 10 -25.36 -1.81 -26.15
CA ASN A 10 -25.67 -2.40 -24.84
C ASN A 10 -25.01 -1.63 -23.68
N PRO A 11 -25.74 -1.26 -22.61
CA PRO A 11 -25.20 -0.51 -21.47
C PRO A 11 -24.05 -1.25 -20.77
N ILE A 12 -24.08 -2.59 -20.80
CA ILE A 12 -23.03 -3.46 -20.26
C ILE A 12 -21.78 -3.45 -21.16
N GLY A 13 -21.93 -3.36 -22.49
CA GLY A 13 -20.83 -3.31 -23.46
C GLY A 13 -19.99 -2.04 -23.32
N TRP A 14 -20.62 -0.87 -23.13
CA TRP A 14 -19.92 0.40 -22.88
C TRP A 14 -19.03 0.33 -21.63
N ALA A 15 -19.56 -0.22 -20.54
CA ALA A 15 -18.81 -0.38 -19.29
C ALA A 15 -17.61 -1.34 -19.45
N PHE A 16 -17.81 -2.49 -20.11
CA PHE A 16 -16.74 -3.46 -20.35
C PHE A 16 -15.64 -2.93 -21.29
N GLN A 17 -16.02 -2.20 -22.34
CA GLN A 17 -15.06 -1.62 -23.27
C GLN A 17 -14.23 -0.52 -22.59
N GLY A 18 -14.87 0.34 -21.79
CA GLY A 18 -14.16 1.35 -20.99
C GLY A 18 -13.16 0.74 -20.00
N MET A 19 -13.53 -0.35 -19.32
CA MET A 19 -12.60 -1.07 -18.44
C MET A 19 -11.42 -1.67 -19.20
N LYS A 20 -11.66 -2.21 -20.40
CA LYS A 20 -10.60 -2.79 -21.23
C LYS A 20 -9.61 -1.73 -21.70
N GLU A 21 -10.11 -0.60 -22.17
CA GLU A 21 -9.30 0.53 -22.65
C GLU A 21 -8.50 1.15 -21.49
N PHE A 22 -9.13 1.37 -20.33
CA PHE A 22 -8.46 1.84 -19.12
C PHE A 22 -7.34 0.90 -18.65
N THR A 23 -7.56 -0.42 -18.73
CA THR A 23 -6.54 -1.42 -18.36
C THR A 23 -5.36 -1.36 -19.31
N GLN A 24 -5.61 -1.20 -20.61
CA GLN A 24 -4.56 -1.07 -21.62
C GLN A 24 -3.72 0.20 -21.41
N ASP A 25 -4.37 1.33 -21.12
CA ASP A 25 -3.70 2.59 -20.82
C ASP A 25 -2.92 2.55 -19.51
N SER A 26 -3.46 1.91 -18.47
CA SER A 26 -2.78 1.69 -17.18
C SER A 26 -1.48 0.90 -17.36
N VAL A 27 -1.51 -0.16 -18.18
CA VAL A 27 -0.31 -0.95 -18.49
C VAL A 27 0.70 -0.13 -19.29
N ARG A 28 0.23 0.71 -20.24
CA ARG A 28 1.10 1.61 -21.01
C ARG A 28 1.79 2.62 -20.09
N LEU A 29 1.07 3.18 -19.12
CA LEU A 29 1.61 4.12 -18.14
C LEU A 29 2.70 3.47 -17.28
N VAL A 30 2.41 2.32 -16.66
CA VAL A 30 3.36 1.61 -15.79
C VAL A 30 4.64 1.21 -16.55
N ARG A 31 4.53 0.89 -17.84
CA ARG A 31 5.69 0.61 -18.70
C ARG A 31 6.49 1.86 -19.06
N ARG A 32 5.87 3.05 -19.05
CA ARG A 32 6.50 4.34 -19.33
C ARG A 32 7.21 4.92 -18.10
N CYS A 33 6.75 4.58 -16.90
CA CYS A 33 7.38 5.00 -15.66
C CYS A 33 8.80 4.43 -15.53
N THR A 34 9.73 5.28 -15.07
CA THR A 34 11.08 4.86 -14.70
C THR A 34 10.99 3.93 -13.49
N LYS A 35 11.34 2.66 -13.67
CA LYS A 35 11.38 1.69 -12.57
C LYS A 35 12.63 1.98 -11.73
N PRO A 36 12.51 2.04 -10.40
CA PRO A 36 13.66 2.29 -9.54
C PRO A 36 14.69 1.18 -9.73
N ASP A 37 15.97 1.55 -9.79
CA ASP A 37 17.06 0.59 -9.88
C ASP A 37 17.25 -0.14 -8.54
N ALA A 38 17.87 -1.32 -8.55
CA ALA A 38 18.14 -2.10 -7.35
C ALA A 38 18.93 -1.32 -6.28
N LYS A 39 19.80 -0.39 -6.70
CA LYS A 39 20.55 0.48 -5.78
C LYS A 39 19.66 1.52 -5.09
N GLU A 40 18.73 2.11 -5.82
CA GLU A 40 17.79 3.10 -5.29
C GLU A 40 16.80 2.44 -4.33
N PHE A 41 16.27 1.28 -4.72
CA PHE A 41 15.36 0.51 -3.87
C PHE A 41 16.02 0.13 -2.53
N ARG A 42 17.28 -0.29 -2.54
CA ARG A 42 18.03 -0.59 -1.31
C ARG A 42 18.20 0.62 -0.39
N LYS A 43 18.46 1.81 -0.94
CA LYS A 43 18.58 3.04 -0.14
C LYS A 43 17.26 3.39 0.54
N ILE A 44 16.16 3.34 -0.22
CA ILE A 44 14.81 3.62 0.32
C ILE A 44 14.44 2.57 1.36
N ALA A 45 14.65 1.29 1.07
CA ALA A 45 14.35 0.20 2.00
C ALA A 45 15.13 0.33 3.32
N LEU A 46 16.41 0.70 3.25
CA LEU A 46 17.23 0.94 4.45
C LEU A 46 16.69 2.12 5.27
N ALA A 47 16.37 3.24 4.63
CA ALA A 47 15.79 4.40 5.30
C ALA A 47 14.45 4.06 5.97
N CYS A 48 13.58 3.33 5.28
CA CYS A 48 12.31 2.85 5.84
C CYS A 48 12.51 1.87 7.00
N ALA A 49 13.48 0.95 6.90
CA ALA A 49 13.77 -0.01 7.95
C ALA A 49 14.24 0.68 9.24
N ILE A 50 15.08 1.72 9.13
CA ILE A 50 15.51 2.53 10.27
C ILE A 50 14.32 3.26 10.89
N GLY A 51 13.48 3.90 10.08
CA GLY A 51 12.27 4.58 10.56
C GLY A 51 11.30 3.62 11.27
N PHE A 52 11.09 2.43 10.71
CA PHE A 52 10.27 1.39 11.33
C PHE A 52 10.85 0.92 12.67
N ALA A 53 12.17 0.71 12.73
CA ALA A 53 12.84 0.32 13.97
C ALA A 53 12.70 1.38 15.06
N ILE A 54 12.86 2.66 14.74
CA ILE A 54 12.71 3.76 15.71
C ILE A 54 11.26 3.82 16.23
N MET A 55 10.27 3.82 15.33
CA MET A 55 8.87 3.89 15.73
C MET A 55 8.43 2.66 16.55
N GLY A 56 8.91 1.48 16.17
CA GLY A 56 8.68 0.24 16.91
C GLY A 56 9.31 0.26 18.29
N PHE A 57 10.55 0.74 18.41
CA PHE A 57 11.26 0.83 19.67
C PHE A 57 10.58 1.83 20.62
N ILE A 58 10.22 3.03 20.13
CA ILE A 58 9.48 4.01 20.94
C ILE A 58 8.19 3.39 21.49
N GLY A 59 7.39 2.74 20.63
CA GLY A 59 6.15 2.08 21.06
C GLY A 59 6.37 0.98 22.12
N PHE A 60 7.45 0.20 21.98
CA PHE A 60 7.80 -0.85 22.95
C PHE A 60 8.15 -0.28 24.32
N PHE A 61 9.01 0.75 24.38
CA PHE A 61 9.44 1.38 25.64
C PHE A 61 8.30 2.10 26.34
N VAL A 62 7.50 2.84 25.57
CA VAL A 62 6.28 3.49 26.08
C VAL A 62 5.37 2.46 26.74
N LYS A 63 5.12 1.33 26.06
CA LYS A 63 4.27 0.27 26.61
C LYS A 63 4.89 -0.42 27.84
N LEU A 64 6.20 -0.66 27.83
CA LEU A 64 6.90 -1.24 28.98
C LEU A 64 6.79 -0.36 30.23
N ILE A 65 6.88 0.96 30.11
CA ILE A 65 6.77 1.89 31.24
C ILE A 65 5.33 1.95 31.78
N PHE A 66 4.33 1.90 30.89
CA PHE A 66 2.94 2.00 31.30
C PHE A 66 2.38 0.74 31.99
N ILE A 67 2.93 -0.45 31.73
CA ILE A 67 2.50 -1.70 32.40
C ILE A 67 2.67 -1.64 33.94
N PRO A 68 3.85 -1.36 34.50
CA PRO A 68 4.03 -1.27 35.96
C PRO A 68 3.31 -0.06 36.55
N ILE A 69 3.27 1.08 35.84
CA ILE A 69 2.54 2.27 36.30
C ILE A 69 1.05 1.96 36.47
N ASN A 70 0.43 1.31 35.49
CA ASN A 70 -0.98 0.95 35.57
C ASN A 70 -1.23 -0.09 36.68
N ASN A 71 -0.31 -1.02 36.91
CA ASN A 71 -0.43 -1.99 38.00
C ASN A 71 -0.31 -1.35 39.40
N ILE A 72 0.57 -0.36 39.59
CA ILE A 72 0.72 0.37 40.86
C ILE A 72 -0.50 1.25 41.14
N ILE A 73 -1.01 1.95 40.13
CA ILE A 73 -2.19 2.82 40.29
C ILE A 73 -3.45 2.00 40.56
N MET A 74 -3.62 0.88 39.85
CA MET A 74 -4.84 0.06 39.93
C MET A 74 -4.83 -0.93 41.09
N GLY A 75 -3.65 -1.32 41.60
CA GLY A 75 -3.48 -2.17 42.80
C GLY A 75 -3.33 -1.41 44.12
N GLY A 76 -3.37 -0.07 44.09
CA GLY A 76 -3.33 0.80 45.26
C GLY A 76 -4.72 1.19 45.81
N ALA A 77 -5.78 0.54 45.34
CA ALA A 77 -7.16 0.67 45.81
C ALA A 77 -7.65 -0.63 46.46
#